data_AF-A0A8S1DTB6-F1
#
_entry.id   AF-A0A8S1DTB6-F1
#
_cell.length_a   1.000
_cell.length_b   1.000
_cell.length_c   1.000
_cell.angle_alpha   90.00
_cell.angle_beta   90.00
_cell.angle_gamma   90.00
#
_symmetry.space_group_name_H-M   'P 1'
#
loop_
_entity.id
_entity.type
_entity.pdbx_description
1 polymer ?
#
loop_
_entity_poly.entity_id
_entity_poly.type
_entity_poly.pdbx_seq_one_letter_code
_entity_poly.pdbx_strand_id
1 'polypeptide(L)'
;MLKKVFKALLLVFVTNLVYKIFIYEQPVPKVDKHAYWGAGEPKSDDPVIKPFKIQVPESALQDLKTRLNLETRYQKSLEGVNFEYGFNPKALLEIVDFWKNKYDWRQREALLNSVPQFTTYVSGLRIHFIHVKPEKVPAGVKVVPLLLLHGWPGTVKEFYPVIPLLTTPREGFDFVFEVIIPSLPGYGFSEAAHKQHLSTPQIAVIFKKLMSRLGHNKFYLQGGDWGSFIATDLSILYPERAMSNKANLYLIAASIYPTLFMDQEIADRLYPLSDMFANMMLEMGHMHIHATKPDTLGVALTNTPVGLAAYILEKFSTWTNQAYRNRADGGLTEKFKLEDLLDNIMIYWFSGNVASALRIYSETFNRKHSREGWNDVPCKVPTVCARFPNELINQPEFIVRIKYPNLLPSSEGDYEVHRPPRGGHFSAFEEPELLVNSVFKVVLSRSSVQLYRLETTAAMAYTWDNRVKFVVRFMYDIDNNGYLDKNDFECLALRATLLEARGEYSAQRFAENQKIMQNLWSEIAELADFNKDGLVTVDEFKTAVKKTCVSKTYSQFPQAMKAFIDSHFKSIDINGT
;
A
#
# COMPACT_ATOMS: atom_id res chain seq x y z
N MET A 1 -43.17 0.33 3.98
CA MET A 1 -42.70 0.35 2.58
C MET A 1 -41.22 0.74 2.48
N LEU A 2 -40.80 1.91 3.00
CA LEU A 2 -39.40 2.40 2.95
C LEU A 2 -38.34 1.41 3.49
N LYS A 3 -38.60 0.76 4.63
CA LYS A 3 -37.67 -0.23 5.21
C LYS A 3 -37.47 -1.48 4.35
N LYS A 4 -38.49 -1.92 3.62
CA LYS A 4 -38.41 -3.08 2.70
C LYS A 4 -37.64 -2.72 1.42
N VAL A 5 -37.87 -1.51 0.90
CA VAL A 5 -37.11 -0.96 -0.24
C VAL A 5 -35.63 -0.80 0.12
N PHE A 6 -35.32 -0.25 1.30
CA PHE A 6 -33.95 -0.12 1.77
C PHE A 6 -33.23 -1.47 1.93
N LYS A 7 -33.89 -2.47 2.54
CA LYS A 7 -33.34 -3.83 2.67
C LYS A 7 -33.09 -4.51 1.32
N ALA A 8 -34.02 -4.37 0.36
CA ALA A 8 -33.85 -4.91 -0.98
C ALA A 8 -32.67 -4.24 -1.73
N LEU A 9 -32.54 -2.91 -1.62
CA LEU A 9 -31.41 -2.16 -2.18
C LEU A 9 -30.08 -2.56 -1.54
N LEU A 10 -30.05 -2.76 -0.22
CA LEU A 10 -28.86 -3.22 0.50
C LEU A 10 -28.47 -4.65 0.08
N LEU A 11 -29.43 -5.56 -0.06
CA LEU A 11 -29.16 -6.93 -0.53
C LEU A 11 -28.64 -6.92 -1.98
N VAL A 12 -29.24 -6.14 -2.88
CA VAL A 12 -28.75 -5.99 -4.25
C VAL A 12 -27.33 -5.40 -4.27
N PHE A 13 -27.07 -4.41 -3.42
CA PHE A 13 -25.73 -3.82 -3.28
C PHE A 13 -24.70 -4.84 -2.77
N VAL A 14 -25.01 -5.58 -1.71
CA VAL A 14 -24.12 -6.60 -1.13
C VAL A 14 -23.89 -7.75 -2.11
N THR A 15 -24.94 -8.26 -2.77
CA THR A 15 -24.81 -9.32 -3.78
C THR A 15 -24.01 -8.84 -4.99
N ASN A 16 -24.21 -7.61 -5.46
CA ASN A 16 -23.41 -7.04 -6.55
C ASN A 16 -21.95 -6.86 -6.13
N LEU A 17 -21.70 -6.44 -4.89
CA LEU A 17 -20.37 -6.31 -4.32
C LEU A 17 -19.67 -7.67 -4.21
N VAL A 18 -20.35 -8.69 -3.67
CA VAL A 18 -19.83 -10.07 -3.60
C VAL A 18 -19.57 -10.63 -5.00
N TYR A 19 -20.50 -10.47 -5.94
CA TYR A 19 -20.32 -10.88 -7.34
C TYR A 19 -19.10 -10.19 -7.97
N LYS A 20 -18.94 -8.88 -7.77
CA LYS A 20 -17.78 -8.13 -8.28
C LYS A 20 -16.46 -8.53 -7.63
N ILE A 21 -16.46 -8.83 -6.34
CA ILE A 21 -15.23 -9.17 -5.60
C ILE A 21 -14.80 -10.61 -5.88
N PHE A 22 -15.74 -11.56 -5.93
CA PHE A 22 -15.42 -12.98 -5.91
C PHE A 22 -15.69 -13.72 -7.23
N ILE A 23 -16.51 -13.15 -8.14
CA ILE A 23 -16.99 -13.87 -9.32
C ILE A 23 -16.59 -13.17 -10.63
N TYR A 24 -16.70 -11.85 -10.70
CA TYR A 24 -16.44 -11.09 -11.92
C TYR A 24 -14.95 -10.71 -12.05
N GLU A 25 -14.26 -11.29 -13.02
CA GLU A 25 -12.93 -10.82 -13.42
C GLU A 25 -13.06 -9.68 -14.45
N GLN A 26 -12.70 -8.46 -14.05
CA GLN A 26 -12.60 -7.32 -14.97
C GLN A 26 -11.55 -7.63 -16.06
N PRO A 27 -11.91 -7.55 -17.35
CA PRO A 27 -10.94 -7.72 -18.43
C PRO A 27 -9.91 -6.60 -18.40
N VAL A 28 -8.66 -6.89 -18.76
CA VAL A 28 -7.60 -5.88 -18.85
C VAL A 28 -8.01 -4.83 -19.89
N PRO A 29 -8.09 -3.54 -19.53
CA PRO A 29 -8.45 -2.49 -20.47
C PRO A 29 -7.39 -2.35 -21.57
N LYS A 30 -7.82 -1.88 -22.75
CA LYS A 30 -6.91 -1.70 -23.89
C LYS A 30 -6.04 -0.46 -23.69
N VAL A 31 -4.72 -0.60 -23.85
CA VAL A 31 -3.76 0.51 -23.91
C VAL A 31 -3.10 0.50 -25.29
N ASP A 32 -3.02 1.68 -25.92
CA ASP A 32 -2.23 1.84 -27.14
C ASP A 32 -0.73 1.74 -26.82
N LYS A 33 -0.12 0.63 -27.24
CA LYS A 33 1.31 0.35 -27.03
C LYS A 33 2.22 1.21 -27.93
N HIS A 34 1.65 1.87 -28.94
CA HIS A 34 2.38 2.70 -29.91
C HIS A 34 2.09 4.20 -29.74
N ALA A 35 1.35 4.59 -28.71
CA ALA A 35 1.06 5.98 -28.39
C ALA A 35 2.34 6.83 -28.34
N TYR A 36 2.27 8.02 -28.93
CA TYR A 36 3.35 9.01 -28.99
C TYR A 36 2.97 10.24 -28.18
N TRP A 37 3.82 10.62 -27.23
CA TRP A 37 3.57 11.65 -26.22
C TRP A 37 4.39 12.93 -26.41
N GLY A 38 5.29 12.93 -27.39
CA GLY A 38 6.06 14.11 -27.77
C GLY A 38 5.21 15.18 -28.46
N ALA A 39 5.80 16.36 -28.66
CA ALA A 39 5.18 17.43 -29.41
C ALA A 39 5.03 17.08 -30.91
N GLY A 40 3.95 17.57 -31.51
CA GLY A 40 3.68 17.42 -32.94
C GLY A 40 3.36 16.00 -33.40
N GLU A 41 3.64 15.75 -34.68
CA GLU A 41 3.39 14.46 -35.33
C GLU A 41 4.28 13.34 -34.76
N PRO A 42 3.77 12.09 -34.69
CA PRO A 42 4.56 10.95 -34.23
C PRO A 42 5.85 10.77 -35.03
N LYS A 43 6.95 10.59 -34.32
CA LYS A 43 8.26 10.24 -34.87
C LYS A 43 8.68 8.88 -34.35
N SER A 44 9.50 8.18 -35.14
CA SER A 44 10.17 6.97 -34.68
C SER A 44 11.06 7.28 -33.48
N ASP A 45 11.05 6.42 -32.47
CA ASP A 45 11.93 6.58 -31.31
C ASP A 45 13.39 6.41 -31.74
N ASP A 46 14.24 7.39 -31.40
CA ASP A 46 15.70 7.26 -31.52
C ASP A 46 16.20 6.20 -30.51
N PRO A 47 16.81 5.09 -30.97
CA PRO A 47 17.28 4.02 -30.10
C PRO A 47 18.49 4.43 -29.24
N VAL A 48 19.17 5.53 -29.55
CA VAL A 48 20.41 5.93 -28.89
C VAL A 48 20.19 6.23 -27.41
N ILE A 49 21.06 5.66 -26.58
CA ILE A 49 21.15 5.94 -25.14
C ILE A 49 22.33 6.89 -24.94
N LYS A 50 22.06 8.08 -24.42
CA LYS A 50 23.06 9.15 -24.25
C LYS A 50 23.41 9.28 -22.76
N PRO A 51 24.71 9.29 -22.39
CA PRO A 51 25.11 9.67 -21.04
C PRO A 51 24.53 11.04 -20.68
N PHE A 52 24.14 11.19 -19.42
CA PHE A 52 23.58 12.41 -18.88
C PHE A 52 24.37 12.81 -17.63
N LYS A 53 24.61 14.11 -17.49
CA LYS A 53 25.12 14.70 -16.25
C LYS A 53 24.25 15.89 -15.90
N ILE A 54 23.92 16.01 -14.62
CA ILE A 54 23.27 17.19 -14.07
C ILE A 54 24.29 18.32 -14.14
N GLN A 55 23.94 19.38 -14.84
CA GLN A 55 24.79 20.55 -14.97
C GLN A 55 23.91 21.80 -14.92
N VAL A 56 23.75 22.34 -13.72
CA VAL A 56 22.98 23.55 -13.48
C VAL A 56 23.86 24.76 -13.79
N PRO A 57 23.46 25.65 -14.72
CA PRO A 57 24.26 26.80 -15.07
C PRO A 57 24.37 27.76 -13.88
N GLU A 58 25.50 28.47 -13.77
CA GLU A 58 25.74 29.41 -12.67
C GLU A 58 24.66 30.51 -12.59
N SER A 59 24.10 30.92 -13.73
CA SER A 59 22.99 31.86 -13.78
C SER A 59 21.74 31.36 -13.06
N ALA A 60 21.43 30.06 -13.11
CA ALA A 60 20.29 29.48 -12.41
C ALA A 60 20.54 29.38 -10.89
N LEU A 61 21.78 29.11 -10.47
CA LEU A 61 22.16 29.19 -9.05
C LEU A 61 22.05 30.61 -8.52
N GLN A 62 22.52 31.58 -9.31
CA GLN A 62 22.45 32.98 -8.93
C GLN A 62 21.00 33.48 -8.87
N ASP A 63 20.12 33.03 -9.77
CA ASP A 63 18.67 33.28 -9.68
C ASP A 63 18.08 32.70 -8.39
N LEU A 64 18.33 31.43 -8.09
CA LEU A 64 17.88 30.81 -6.84
C LEU A 64 18.38 31.58 -5.62
N LYS A 65 19.68 31.89 -5.56
CA LYS A 65 20.29 32.65 -4.46
C LYS A 65 19.65 34.02 -4.31
N THR A 66 19.36 34.69 -5.42
CA THR A 66 18.65 35.99 -5.41
C THR A 66 17.26 35.83 -4.80
N ARG A 67 16.50 34.81 -5.19
CA ARG A 67 15.15 34.54 -4.65
C ARG A 67 15.15 34.15 -3.18
N LEU A 68 16.11 33.34 -2.73
CA LEU A 68 16.29 32.99 -1.32
C LEU A 68 16.75 34.18 -0.47
N ASN A 69 17.42 35.17 -1.08
CA ASN A 69 17.82 36.41 -0.42
C ASN A 69 16.68 37.42 -0.27
N LEU A 70 15.61 37.30 -1.05
CA LEU A 70 14.42 38.12 -0.86
C LEU A 70 13.80 37.79 0.50
N GLU A 71 13.27 38.81 1.16
CA GLU A 71 12.52 38.61 2.39
C GLU A 71 11.34 37.67 2.11
N THR A 72 11.36 36.51 2.78
CA THR A 72 10.24 35.57 2.71
C THR A 72 9.07 36.22 3.42
N ARG A 73 8.03 36.60 2.67
CA ARG A 73 6.79 37.12 3.24
C ARG A 73 5.94 35.95 3.74
N TYR A 74 5.65 35.91 5.03
CA TYR A 74 4.79 34.90 5.64
C TYR A 74 3.88 35.53 6.69
N GLN A 75 2.78 34.84 7.00
CA GLN A 75 1.94 35.16 8.16
C GLN A 75 2.39 34.32 9.34
N LYS A 76 2.40 34.89 10.55
CA LYS A 76 2.68 34.13 11.77
C LYS A 76 1.64 33.01 11.91
N SER A 77 2.09 31.81 12.29
CA SER A 77 1.16 30.74 12.66
C SER A 77 0.36 31.12 13.90
N LEU A 78 -0.79 30.46 14.05
CA LEU A 78 -1.52 30.42 15.32
C LEU A 78 -0.62 29.83 16.42
N GLU A 79 -0.85 30.25 17.66
CA GLU A 79 -0.11 29.74 18.80
C GLU A 79 -0.45 28.26 19.05
N GLY A 80 0.58 27.43 19.30
CA GLY A 80 0.41 26.03 19.70
C GLY A 80 0.08 25.03 18.57
N VAL A 81 -0.17 25.47 17.33
CA VAL A 81 -0.64 24.56 16.25
C VAL A 81 0.46 23.73 15.57
N ASN A 82 1.74 23.97 15.88
CA ASN A 82 2.87 23.25 15.30
C ASN A 82 2.77 23.10 13.77
N PHE A 83 2.60 21.87 13.25
CA PHE A 83 2.44 21.52 11.84
C PHE A 83 0.99 21.12 11.47
N GLU A 84 0.03 21.20 12.39
CA GLU A 84 -1.37 20.80 12.14
C GLU A 84 -2.06 21.65 11.06
N TYR A 85 -1.58 22.89 10.85
CA TYR A 85 -2.06 23.81 9.82
C TYR A 85 -1.20 23.77 8.54
N GLY A 86 -0.36 22.75 8.40
CA GLY A 86 0.67 22.66 7.39
C GLY A 86 2.02 23.19 7.87
N PHE A 87 2.88 23.58 6.94
CA PHE A 87 4.27 23.89 7.25
C PHE A 87 4.41 25.07 8.24
N ASN A 88 5.09 24.86 9.37
CA ASN A 88 5.31 25.92 10.34
C ASN A 88 6.29 26.99 9.79
N PRO A 89 5.92 28.28 9.74
CA PRO A 89 6.77 29.32 9.18
C PRO A 89 8.11 29.48 9.90
N LYS A 90 8.17 29.24 11.22
CA LYS A 90 9.44 29.32 11.96
C LYS A 90 10.41 28.24 11.49
N ALA A 91 9.96 26.99 11.42
CA ALA A 91 10.75 25.89 10.90
C ALA A 91 11.16 26.14 9.43
N LEU A 92 10.28 26.74 8.63
CA LEU A 92 10.57 27.05 7.23
C LEU A 92 11.72 28.06 7.11
N LEU A 93 11.73 29.11 7.95
CA LEU A 93 12.80 30.10 7.93
C LEU A 93 14.14 29.52 8.37
N GLU A 94 14.15 28.59 9.33
CA GLU A 94 15.36 27.87 9.74
C GLU A 94 15.91 27.03 8.57
N ILE A 95 15.04 26.39 7.79
CA ILE A 95 15.41 25.65 6.57
C ILE A 95 15.91 26.60 5.48
N VAL A 96 15.26 27.75 5.27
CA VAL A 96 15.68 28.75 4.29
C VAL A 96 17.04 29.34 4.67
N ASP A 97 17.28 29.60 5.96
CA ASP A 97 18.58 30.04 6.45
C ASP A 97 19.67 29.01 6.18
N PHE A 98 19.41 27.74 6.48
CA PHE A 98 20.33 26.65 6.12
C PHE A 98 20.56 26.56 4.62
N TRP A 99 19.50 26.61 3.81
CA TRP A 99 19.58 26.52 2.36
C TRP A 99 20.40 27.66 1.76
N LYS A 100 20.27 28.86 2.30
CA LYS A 100 20.97 30.05 1.84
C LYS A 100 22.45 30.08 2.26
N ASN A 101 22.74 29.64 3.48
CA ASN A 101 24.05 29.89 4.11
C ASN A 101 24.95 28.65 4.24
N LYS A 102 24.38 27.43 4.18
CA LYS A 102 25.11 26.19 4.46
C LYS A 102 24.99 25.13 3.37
N TYR A 103 23.89 25.11 2.62
CA TYR A 103 23.68 24.14 1.55
C TYR A 103 24.52 24.47 0.30
N ASP A 104 25.43 23.56 -0.07
CA ASP A 104 26.30 23.71 -1.24
C ASP A 104 25.81 22.86 -2.43
N TRP A 105 25.11 23.49 -3.38
CA TRP A 105 24.63 22.79 -4.57
C TRP A 105 25.75 22.11 -5.38
N ARG A 106 26.95 22.69 -5.50
CA ARG A 106 27.99 22.09 -6.35
C ARG A 106 28.51 20.79 -5.74
N GLN A 107 28.62 20.73 -4.42
CA GLN A 107 28.92 19.48 -3.73
C GLN A 107 27.79 18.44 -3.94
N ARG A 108 26.53 18.86 -3.82
CA ARG A 108 25.38 17.96 -4.01
C ARG A 108 25.21 17.50 -5.46
N GLU A 109 25.46 18.38 -6.42
CA GLU A 109 25.48 18.07 -7.86
C GLU A 109 26.56 17.04 -8.20
N ALA A 110 27.74 17.12 -7.58
CA ALA A 110 28.78 16.11 -7.70
C ALA A 110 28.34 14.76 -7.10
N LEU A 111 27.66 14.77 -5.95
CA LEU A 111 27.08 13.57 -5.35
C LEU A 111 26.02 12.94 -6.26
N LEU A 112 25.10 13.73 -6.80
CA LEU A 112 24.07 13.25 -7.73
C LEU A 112 24.71 12.67 -9.02
N ASN A 113 25.77 13.29 -9.52
CA ASN A 113 26.51 12.80 -10.68
C ASN A 113 27.47 11.63 -10.37
N SER A 114 27.56 11.15 -9.12
CA SER A 114 28.42 10.01 -8.76
C SER A 114 27.90 8.67 -9.29
N VAL A 115 26.61 8.60 -9.64
CA VAL A 115 25.99 7.43 -10.26
C VAL A 115 25.79 7.64 -11.77
N PRO A 116 25.99 6.60 -12.61
CA PRO A 116 25.76 6.72 -14.05
C PRO A 116 24.31 7.05 -14.39
N GLN A 117 24.12 8.14 -15.14
CA GLN A 117 22.82 8.63 -15.60
C GLN A 117 22.78 8.70 -17.12
N PHE A 118 21.60 8.52 -17.67
CA PHE A 118 21.37 8.45 -19.11
C PHE A 118 20.04 9.09 -19.49
N THR A 119 19.94 9.45 -20.77
CA THR A 119 18.67 9.80 -21.42
C THR A 119 18.49 9.02 -22.71
N THR A 120 17.24 8.70 -23.05
CA THR A 120 16.88 8.13 -24.36
C THR A 120 15.45 8.49 -24.73
N TYR A 121 15.11 8.49 -26.02
CA TYR A 121 13.74 8.75 -26.47
C TYR A 121 12.91 7.47 -26.42
N VAL A 122 11.76 7.54 -25.74
CA VAL A 122 10.78 6.45 -25.65
C VAL A 122 9.38 7.02 -25.81
N SER A 123 8.61 6.48 -26.77
CA SER A 123 7.27 6.96 -27.11
C SER A 123 7.22 8.48 -27.34
N GLY A 124 8.26 9.04 -27.96
CA GLY A 124 8.37 10.48 -28.23
C GLY A 124 8.82 11.38 -27.08
N LEU A 125 9.14 10.85 -25.90
CA LEU A 125 9.64 11.62 -24.76
C LEU A 125 11.10 11.30 -24.47
N ARG A 126 11.89 12.32 -24.14
CA ARG A 126 13.23 12.10 -23.57
C ARG A 126 13.11 11.64 -22.12
N ILE A 127 13.36 10.37 -21.87
CA ILE A 127 13.31 9.76 -20.54
C ILE A 127 14.70 9.73 -19.93
N HIS A 128 14.82 10.31 -18.73
CA HIS A 128 16.00 10.22 -17.87
C HIS A 128 15.94 8.98 -16.99
N PHE A 129 17.09 8.34 -16.77
CA PHE A 129 17.22 7.24 -15.82
C PHE A 129 18.66 7.08 -15.29
N ILE A 130 18.77 6.66 -14.03
CA ILE A 130 20.01 6.11 -13.47
C ILE A 130 20.10 4.64 -13.88
N HIS A 131 21.29 4.17 -14.24
CA HIS A 131 21.54 2.75 -14.51
C HIS A 131 22.87 2.35 -13.87
N VAL A 132 22.80 1.62 -12.74
CA VAL A 132 23.99 1.16 -12.02
C VAL A 132 24.09 -0.35 -12.14
N LYS A 133 25.20 -0.82 -12.69
CA LYS A 133 25.55 -2.24 -12.75
C LYS A 133 26.44 -2.60 -11.56
N PRO A 134 26.30 -3.81 -11.00
CA PRO A 134 27.15 -4.26 -9.92
C PRO A 134 28.60 -4.41 -10.40
N GLU A 135 29.55 -3.99 -9.58
CA GLU A 135 30.98 -4.15 -9.84
C GLU A 135 31.52 -5.42 -9.16
N LYS A 136 32.58 -6.02 -9.72
CA LYS A 136 33.31 -7.15 -9.12
C LYS A 136 32.41 -8.33 -8.71
N VAL A 137 31.45 -8.70 -9.58
CA VAL A 137 30.52 -9.81 -9.34
C VAL A 137 31.29 -11.13 -9.24
N PRO A 138 31.22 -11.87 -8.11
CA PRO A 138 31.87 -13.16 -7.96
C PRO A 138 31.37 -14.21 -8.96
N ALA A 139 32.22 -15.19 -9.27
CA ALA A 139 31.81 -16.32 -10.08
C ALA A 139 30.61 -17.05 -9.44
N GLY A 140 29.59 -17.38 -10.24
CA GLY A 140 28.37 -18.03 -9.77
C GLY A 140 27.26 -17.09 -9.31
N VAL A 141 27.54 -15.78 -9.15
CA VAL A 141 26.51 -14.78 -8.79
C VAL A 141 25.87 -14.22 -10.06
N LYS A 142 24.54 -14.31 -10.16
CA LYS A 142 23.76 -13.80 -11.30
C LYS A 142 23.48 -12.30 -11.16
N VAL A 143 23.58 -11.55 -12.26
CA VAL A 143 23.11 -10.16 -12.31
C VAL A 143 21.63 -10.13 -12.68
N VAL A 144 20.84 -9.49 -11.84
CA VAL A 144 19.37 -9.46 -11.95
C VAL A 144 18.90 -8.02 -12.16
N PRO A 145 18.17 -7.70 -13.25
CA PRO A 145 17.70 -6.33 -13.46
C PRO A 145 16.51 -6.00 -12.55
N LEU A 146 16.59 -4.86 -11.87
CA LEU A 146 15.56 -4.32 -10.98
C LEU A 146 15.19 -2.88 -11.40
N LEU A 147 13.93 -2.66 -11.75
CA LEU A 147 13.37 -1.35 -12.05
C LEU A 147 12.79 -0.74 -10.76
N LEU A 148 13.38 0.37 -10.28
CA LEU A 148 12.94 1.11 -9.10
C LEU A 148 12.15 2.35 -9.54
N LEU A 149 10.92 2.50 -9.05
CA LEU A 149 10.01 3.58 -9.46
C LEU A 149 9.65 4.45 -8.24
N HIS A 150 10.00 5.74 -8.31
CA HIS A 150 9.62 6.74 -7.32
C HIS A 150 8.16 7.20 -7.52
N GLY A 151 7.67 8.05 -6.63
CA GLY A 151 6.40 8.76 -6.79
C GLY A 151 6.50 10.26 -6.56
N TRP A 152 5.46 10.85 -5.97
CA TRP A 152 5.36 12.26 -5.62
C TRP A 152 5.23 12.40 -4.09
N PRO A 153 5.84 13.41 -3.45
CA PRO A 153 6.70 14.46 -4.03
C PRO A 153 8.17 14.03 -4.10
N GLY A 154 8.40 12.75 -4.32
CA GLY A 154 9.72 12.17 -4.42
C GLY A 154 10.37 12.28 -5.79
N THR A 155 11.61 11.84 -5.88
CA THR A 155 12.41 11.80 -7.11
C THR A 155 13.35 10.61 -7.07
N VAL A 156 14.15 10.41 -8.12
CA VAL A 156 15.22 9.41 -8.13
C VAL A 156 16.20 9.55 -6.96
N LYS A 157 16.25 10.72 -6.27
CA LYS A 157 17.08 10.94 -5.09
C LYS A 157 16.78 9.98 -3.95
N GLU A 158 15.51 9.57 -3.79
CA GLU A 158 15.08 8.67 -2.71
C GLU A 158 15.86 7.35 -2.70
N PHE A 159 16.32 6.90 -3.87
CA PHE A 159 16.99 5.62 -4.01
C PHE A 159 18.51 5.66 -3.82
N TYR A 160 19.13 6.84 -3.68
CA TYR A 160 20.59 6.94 -3.53
C TYR A 160 21.14 6.09 -2.38
N PRO A 161 20.50 6.04 -1.19
CA PRO A 161 20.96 5.17 -0.11
C PRO A 161 20.86 3.68 -0.42
N VAL A 162 19.91 3.24 -1.24
CA VAL A 162 19.71 1.80 -1.56
C VAL A 162 20.52 1.31 -2.75
N ILE A 163 20.97 2.19 -3.65
CA ILE A 163 21.80 1.81 -4.81
C ILE A 163 22.99 0.91 -4.40
N PRO A 164 23.91 1.35 -3.52
CA PRO A 164 25.06 0.53 -3.16
C PRO A 164 24.66 -0.77 -2.45
N LEU A 165 23.57 -0.75 -1.68
CA LEU A 165 23.05 -1.92 -0.96
C LEU A 165 22.47 -3.00 -1.89
N LEU A 166 21.94 -2.60 -3.05
CA LEU A 166 21.35 -3.47 -4.08
C LEU A 166 22.38 -3.96 -5.09
N THR A 167 23.38 -3.13 -5.42
CA THR A 167 24.40 -3.43 -6.45
C THR A 167 25.68 -4.04 -5.88
N THR A 168 25.75 -4.28 -4.57
CA THR A 168 26.85 -5.00 -3.93
C THR A 168 26.44 -6.45 -3.67
N PRO A 169 27.23 -7.45 -4.11
CA PRO A 169 26.98 -8.86 -3.79
C PRO A 169 26.92 -9.10 -2.28
N ARG A 170 25.96 -9.91 -1.85
CA ARG A 170 25.73 -10.25 -0.43
C ARG A 170 25.98 -11.72 -0.20
N GLU A 171 26.57 -12.04 0.96
CA GLU A 171 26.72 -13.42 1.40
C GLU A 171 25.35 -14.10 1.55
N GLY A 172 25.25 -15.36 1.13
CA GLY A 172 23.99 -16.13 1.17
C GLY A 172 23.06 -15.92 -0.03
N PHE A 173 23.39 -15.06 -0.99
CA PHE A 173 22.59 -14.83 -2.20
C PHE A 173 23.37 -15.22 -3.46
N ASP A 174 22.76 -16.01 -4.35
CA ASP A 174 23.33 -16.40 -5.65
C ASP A 174 23.11 -15.33 -6.73
N PHE A 175 22.68 -14.13 -6.34
CA PHE A 175 22.40 -13.01 -7.24
C PHE A 175 22.74 -11.65 -6.61
N VAL A 176 22.90 -10.67 -7.48
CA VAL A 176 23.04 -9.24 -7.16
C VAL A 176 22.24 -8.44 -8.19
N PHE A 177 21.78 -7.24 -7.81
CA PHE A 177 20.99 -6.43 -8.73
C PHE A 177 21.86 -5.54 -9.61
N GLU A 178 21.45 -5.39 -10.88
CA GLU A 178 21.65 -4.13 -11.60
C GLU A 178 20.36 -3.31 -11.47
N VAL A 179 20.48 -2.01 -11.20
CA VAL A 179 19.32 -1.15 -10.90
C VAL A 179 19.11 -0.11 -11.99
N ILE A 180 17.84 0.03 -12.38
CA ILE A 180 17.37 1.03 -13.35
C ILE A 180 16.36 1.91 -12.62
N ILE A 181 16.59 3.22 -12.60
CA ILE A 181 15.80 4.18 -11.81
C ILE A 181 15.41 5.36 -12.69
N PRO A 182 14.29 5.26 -13.44
CA PRO A 182 13.84 6.35 -14.29
C PRO A 182 13.22 7.48 -13.46
N SER A 183 13.41 8.72 -13.93
CA SER A 183 12.49 9.78 -13.54
C SER A 183 11.16 9.58 -14.26
N LEU A 184 10.04 9.67 -13.54
CA LEU A 184 8.71 9.59 -14.16
C LEU A 184 8.54 10.66 -15.26
N PRO A 185 7.78 10.42 -16.33
CA PRO A 185 7.48 11.45 -17.32
C PRO A 185 6.92 12.72 -16.67
N GLY A 186 7.55 13.86 -16.92
CA GLY A 186 7.22 15.14 -16.28
C GLY A 186 7.79 15.36 -14.87
N TYR A 187 8.64 14.44 -14.37
CA TYR A 187 9.36 14.54 -13.10
C TYR A 187 10.88 14.57 -13.34
N GLY A 188 11.62 15.21 -12.43
CA GLY A 188 13.09 15.25 -12.45
C GLY A 188 13.63 15.66 -13.82
N PHE A 189 14.51 14.87 -14.43
CA PHE A 189 15.11 15.22 -15.72
C PHE A 189 14.40 14.58 -16.93
N SER A 190 13.25 13.91 -16.72
CA SER A 190 12.42 13.36 -17.79
C SER A 190 11.49 14.42 -18.37
N GLU A 191 11.33 14.38 -19.70
CA GLU A 191 10.43 15.28 -20.42
C GLU A 191 8.96 15.06 -20.02
N ALA A 192 8.21 16.15 -19.95
CA ALA A 192 6.77 16.12 -19.71
C ALA A 192 6.00 15.71 -20.97
N ALA A 193 4.84 15.09 -20.78
CA ALA A 193 3.94 14.80 -21.89
C ALA A 193 3.46 16.10 -22.56
N HIS A 194 3.42 16.09 -23.90
CA HIS A 194 2.81 17.17 -24.70
C HIS A 194 1.36 16.88 -25.08
N LYS A 195 0.86 15.69 -24.72
CA LYS A 195 -0.50 15.22 -25.01
C LYS A 195 -1.21 14.77 -23.73
N GLN A 196 -2.53 14.91 -23.71
CA GLN A 196 -3.39 14.48 -22.61
C GLN A 196 -3.47 12.95 -22.53
N HIS A 197 -3.84 12.43 -21.36
CA HIS A 197 -4.08 11.01 -21.05
C HIS A 197 -2.84 10.15 -20.80
N LEU A 198 -1.71 10.75 -20.45
CA LEU A 198 -0.57 10.00 -19.95
C LEU A 198 -0.78 9.65 -18.46
N SER A 199 -1.55 8.59 -18.20
CA SER A 199 -1.79 8.04 -16.85
C SER A 199 -0.91 6.81 -16.56
N THR A 200 -1.05 6.19 -15.39
CA THR A 200 -0.16 5.10 -14.93
C THR A 200 -0.01 3.91 -15.90
N PRO A 201 -1.05 3.43 -16.62
CA PRO A 201 -0.89 2.34 -17.59
C PRO A 201 -0.08 2.75 -18.83
N GLN A 202 -0.18 4.01 -19.27
CA GLN A 202 0.61 4.51 -20.39
C GLN A 202 2.09 4.68 -19.98
N ILE A 203 2.35 5.13 -18.75
CA ILE A 203 3.71 5.20 -18.21
C ILE A 203 4.31 3.78 -18.08
N ALA A 204 3.53 2.79 -17.68
CA ALA A 204 3.95 1.38 -17.66
C ALA A 204 4.41 0.89 -19.05
N VAL A 205 3.73 1.28 -20.12
CA VAL A 205 4.16 0.99 -21.50
C VAL A 205 5.50 1.67 -21.83
N ILE A 206 5.69 2.94 -21.45
CA ILE A 206 6.96 3.67 -21.63
C ILE A 206 8.09 2.91 -20.93
N PHE A 207 7.93 2.53 -19.67
CA PHE A 207 8.98 1.82 -18.95
C PHE A 207 9.21 0.39 -19.42
N LYS A 208 8.19 -0.32 -19.90
CA LYS A 208 8.40 -1.59 -20.60
C LYS A 208 9.29 -1.40 -21.83
N LYS A 209 9.06 -0.34 -22.63
CA LYS A 209 9.89 -0.03 -23.80
C LYS A 209 11.30 0.36 -23.41
N LEU A 210 11.47 1.16 -22.34
CA LEU A 210 12.78 1.49 -21.78
C LEU A 210 13.57 0.22 -21.40
N MET A 211 12.96 -0.67 -20.61
CA MET A 211 13.61 -1.92 -20.21
C MET A 211 13.94 -2.81 -21.41
N SER A 212 13.05 -2.85 -22.42
CA SER A 212 13.32 -3.59 -23.67
C SER A 212 14.49 -2.99 -24.45
N ARG A 213 14.62 -1.65 -24.48
CA ARG A 213 15.74 -0.92 -25.11
C ARG A 213 17.07 -1.25 -24.43
N LEU A 214 17.05 -1.41 -23.10
CA LEU A 214 18.21 -1.80 -22.29
C LEU A 214 18.55 -3.30 -22.40
N GLY A 215 17.78 -4.09 -23.17
CA GLY A 215 18.00 -5.52 -23.35
C GLY A 215 17.37 -6.40 -22.26
N HIS A 216 16.63 -5.81 -21.32
CA HIS A 216 16.02 -6.55 -20.21
C HIS A 216 14.63 -7.05 -20.60
N ASN A 217 14.57 -8.33 -20.96
CA ASN A 217 13.30 -9.01 -21.24
C ASN A 217 12.62 -9.57 -19.99
N LYS A 218 13.37 -9.85 -18.92
CA LYS A 218 12.87 -10.28 -17.61
C LYS A 218 13.56 -9.43 -16.55
N PHE A 219 12.77 -8.85 -15.66
CA PHE A 219 13.26 -7.95 -14.63
C PHE A 219 12.25 -7.90 -13.48
N TYR A 220 12.73 -7.45 -12.33
CA TYR A 220 11.90 -7.19 -11.15
C TYR A 220 11.47 -5.72 -11.12
N LEU A 221 10.37 -5.43 -10.43
CA LEU A 221 9.95 -4.05 -10.17
C LEU A 221 9.85 -3.84 -8.66
N GLN A 222 10.16 -2.62 -8.24
CA GLN A 222 9.84 -2.11 -6.93
C GLN A 222 9.36 -0.65 -7.09
N GLY A 223 8.37 -0.27 -6.30
CA GLY A 223 7.91 1.11 -6.25
C GLY A 223 6.99 1.36 -5.06
N GLY A 224 7.05 2.59 -4.55
CA GLY A 224 6.07 3.18 -3.64
C GLY A 224 5.27 4.25 -4.38
N ASP A 225 4.21 4.79 -3.76
CA ASP A 225 3.37 5.86 -4.33
C ASP A 225 3.01 5.62 -5.82
N TRP A 226 3.17 6.58 -6.73
CA TRP A 226 2.91 6.39 -8.17
C TRP A 226 3.71 5.24 -8.78
N GLY A 227 4.93 5.01 -8.30
CA GLY A 227 5.77 3.89 -8.73
C GLY A 227 5.11 2.54 -8.46
N SER A 228 4.37 2.42 -7.35
CA SER A 228 3.56 1.24 -7.01
C SER A 228 2.41 1.03 -8.01
N PHE A 229 1.68 2.10 -8.39
CA PHE A 229 0.62 2.02 -9.40
C PHE A 229 1.18 1.62 -10.76
N ILE A 230 2.26 2.27 -11.21
CA ILE A 230 2.91 2.00 -12.50
C ILE A 230 3.46 0.57 -12.52
N ALA A 231 4.09 0.10 -11.44
CA ALA A 231 4.59 -1.27 -11.35
C ALA A 231 3.44 -2.29 -11.46
N THR A 232 2.29 -1.98 -10.85
CA THR A 232 1.08 -2.82 -10.94
C THR A 232 0.55 -2.91 -12.36
N ASP A 233 0.40 -1.76 -13.02
CA ASP A 233 -0.11 -1.72 -14.39
C ASP A 233 0.86 -2.39 -15.37
N LEU A 234 2.17 -2.25 -15.16
CA LEU A 234 3.19 -2.97 -15.94
C LEU A 234 3.04 -4.48 -15.75
N SER A 235 2.84 -4.93 -14.51
CA SER A 235 2.64 -6.35 -14.18
C SER A 235 1.36 -6.93 -14.77
N ILE A 236 0.28 -6.15 -14.81
CA ILE A 236 -1.00 -6.54 -15.44
C ILE A 236 -0.85 -6.64 -16.96
N LEU A 237 -0.20 -5.66 -17.57
CA LEU A 237 -0.02 -5.58 -19.03
C LEU A 237 1.00 -6.61 -19.56
N TYR A 238 1.99 -6.97 -18.75
CA TYR A 238 3.12 -7.82 -19.12
C TYR A 238 3.42 -8.89 -18.04
N PRO A 239 2.47 -9.82 -17.76
CA PRO A 239 2.53 -10.73 -16.62
C PRO A 239 3.64 -11.79 -16.69
N GLU A 240 4.22 -12.02 -17.87
CA GLU A 240 5.43 -12.84 -18.01
C GLU A 240 6.65 -12.24 -17.28
N ARG A 241 6.55 -10.99 -16.80
CA ARG A 241 7.69 -10.11 -16.52
C ARG A 241 7.38 -9.03 -15.47
N ALA A 242 7.15 -9.39 -14.19
CA ALA A 242 7.18 -8.40 -13.10
C ALA A 242 7.00 -8.99 -11.68
N MET A 243 7.31 -8.15 -10.68
CA MET A 243 6.76 -8.15 -9.30
C MET A 243 6.19 -6.76 -9.04
N SER A 244 5.12 -6.61 -8.26
CA SER A 244 4.50 -5.30 -7.99
C SER A 244 3.95 -5.24 -6.56
N ASN A 245 3.89 -4.05 -5.94
CA ASN A 245 3.24 -3.78 -4.67
C ASN A 245 2.17 -2.65 -4.86
N LYS A 246 0.99 -2.78 -4.25
CA LYS A 246 -0.09 -1.75 -4.19
C LYS A 246 -0.96 -1.98 -2.97
N ALA A 247 -1.62 -0.91 -2.55
CA ALA A 247 -2.79 -0.93 -1.69
C ALA A 247 -3.99 -0.33 -2.45
N ASN A 248 -5.16 -0.99 -2.42
CA ASN A 248 -6.42 -0.56 -3.03
C ASN A 248 -7.60 -0.75 -2.06
N LEU A 249 -8.39 0.29 -1.80
CA LEU A 249 -9.32 0.37 -0.67
C LEU A 249 -10.66 -0.36 -0.92
N TYR A 250 -10.93 -1.47 -0.24
CA TYR A 250 -12.24 -2.17 -0.22
C TYR A 250 -12.77 -2.37 1.22
N LEU A 251 -13.10 -1.30 1.96
CA LEU A 251 -13.29 -1.37 3.44
C LEU A 251 -14.73 -1.40 3.99
N ILE A 252 -15.76 -1.56 3.16
CA ILE A 252 -17.15 -1.42 3.66
C ILE A 252 -17.62 -2.67 4.46
N ALA A 253 -17.25 -3.89 4.05
CA ALA A 253 -17.74 -5.12 4.69
C ALA A 253 -17.08 -5.44 6.04
N ALA A 254 -15.81 -5.06 6.24
CA ALA A 254 -15.08 -5.30 7.49
C ALA A 254 -15.53 -4.41 8.66
N SER A 255 -16.36 -3.40 8.38
CA SER A 255 -16.77 -2.37 9.35
C SER A 255 -17.68 -2.84 10.48
N ILE A 256 -18.29 -4.02 10.31
CA ILE A 256 -19.29 -4.55 11.25
C ILE A 256 -18.65 -5.59 12.19
N TYR A 257 -17.58 -6.28 11.77
CA TYR A 257 -16.85 -7.27 12.56
C TYR A 257 -15.34 -7.32 12.20
N PRO A 258 -14.53 -6.35 12.66
CA PRO A 258 -13.12 -6.24 12.30
C PRO A 258 -12.30 -7.51 12.57
N THR A 259 -12.52 -8.14 13.72
CA THR A 259 -11.77 -9.32 14.19
C THR A 259 -12.00 -10.59 13.35
N LEU A 260 -13.05 -10.66 12.52
CA LEU A 260 -13.29 -11.79 11.61
C LEU A 260 -12.43 -11.74 10.34
N PHE A 261 -11.85 -10.58 10.01
CA PHE A 261 -11.18 -10.36 8.72
C PHE A 261 -9.75 -9.81 8.85
N MET A 262 -9.30 -9.38 10.02
CA MET A 262 -7.96 -8.82 10.20
C MET A 262 -7.43 -8.97 11.64
N ASP A 263 -6.10 -8.98 11.76
CA ASP A 263 -5.39 -8.94 13.05
C ASP A 263 -5.74 -7.65 13.82
N GLN A 264 -5.75 -7.73 15.15
CA GLN A 264 -6.09 -6.60 16.03
C GLN A 264 -5.25 -5.34 15.74
N GLU A 265 -3.94 -5.49 15.48
CA GLU A 265 -3.05 -4.37 15.13
C GLU A 265 -3.51 -3.61 13.88
N ILE A 266 -4.06 -4.32 12.89
CA ILE A 266 -4.58 -3.72 11.65
C ILE A 266 -5.98 -3.13 11.92
N ALA A 267 -6.78 -3.77 12.77
CA ALA A 267 -8.07 -3.26 13.18
C ALA A 267 -7.93 -1.92 13.92
N ASP A 268 -6.99 -1.80 14.86
CA ASP A 268 -6.75 -0.56 15.63
C ASP A 268 -6.29 0.61 14.74
N ARG A 269 -5.69 0.33 13.57
CA ARG A 269 -5.28 1.36 12.60
C ARG A 269 -6.39 1.80 11.65
N LEU A 270 -7.36 0.92 11.38
CA LEU A 270 -8.45 1.16 10.44
C LEU A 270 -9.74 1.60 11.13
N TYR A 271 -9.91 1.23 12.39
CA TYR A 271 -11.11 1.46 13.17
C TYR A 271 -10.89 2.47 14.30
N PRO A 272 -11.91 3.30 14.59
CA PRO A 272 -13.17 3.40 13.86
C PRO A 272 -12.95 3.99 12.46
N LEU A 273 -13.71 3.51 11.45
CA LEU A 273 -13.55 4.02 10.07
C LEU A 273 -13.78 5.53 9.95
N SER A 274 -14.52 6.12 10.89
CA SER A 274 -14.66 7.57 11.00
C SER A 274 -13.32 8.27 11.09
N ASP A 275 -12.38 7.72 11.85
CA ASP A 275 -11.06 8.32 12.08
C ASP A 275 -10.18 8.14 10.85
N MET A 276 -10.25 6.97 10.20
CA MET A 276 -9.64 6.75 8.90
C MET A 276 -10.14 7.76 7.85
N PHE A 277 -11.46 7.95 7.73
CA PHE A 277 -12.04 8.93 6.80
C PHE A 277 -11.70 10.37 7.18
N ALA A 278 -11.69 10.71 8.47
CA ALA A 278 -11.30 12.03 8.95
C ALA A 278 -9.83 12.32 8.60
N ASN A 279 -8.92 11.40 8.91
CA ASN A 279 -7.50 11.51 8.56
C ASN A 279 -7.29 11.62 7.04
N MET A 280 -8.03 10.82 6.25
CA MET A 280 -8.01 10.92 4.79
C MET A 280 -8.45 12.30 4.32
N MET A 281 -9.53 12.86 4.87
CA MET A 281 -9.99 14.21 4.53
C MET A 281 -8.98 15.29 4.89
N LEU A 282 -8.29 15.16 6.04
CA LEU A 282 -7.26 16.10 6.48
C LEU A 282 -6.04 16.10 5.54
N GLU A 283 -5.64 14.93 5.03
CA GLU A 283 -4.38 14.80 4.27
C GLU A 283 -4.54 14.81 2.74
N MET A 284 -5.75 14.60 2.20
CA MET A 284 -6.01 14.53 0.76
C MET A 284 -6.21 15.88 0.05
N GLY A 285 -6.08 17.01 0.76
CA GLY A 285 -6.20 18.34 0.15
C GLY A 285 -5.26 18.54 -1.05
N HIS A 286 -4.00 18.13 -0.91
CA HIS A 286 -2.99 18.20 -1.98
C HIS A 286 -3.42 17.40 -3.22
N MET A 287 -3.87 16.16 -3.01
CA MET A 287 -4.29 15.24 -4.06
C MET A 287 -5.49 15.79 -4.83
N HIS A 288 -6.45 16.41 -4.13
CA HIS A 288 -7.63 17.00 -4.74
C HIS A 288 -7.28 18.17 -5.67
N ILE A 289 -6.42 19.10 -5.22
CA ILE A 289 -6.01 20.23 -6.07
C ILE A 289 -5.13 19.76 -7.25
N HIS A 290 -4.26 18.77 -7.06
CA HIS A 290 -3.49 18.17 -8.16
C HIS A 290 -4.38 17.49 -9.19
N ALA A 291 -5.40 16.76 -8.75
CA ALA A 291 -6.30 16.03 -9.63
C ALA A 291 -7.18 16.96 -10.48
N THR A 292 -7.40 18.20 -10.04
CA THR A 292 -8.38 19.10 -10.67
C THR A 292 -7.76 20.32 -11.35
N LYS A 293 -6.76 20.95 -10.76
CA LYS A 293 -6.15 22.22 -11.20
C LYS A 293 -4.61 22.22 -11.06
N PRO A 294 -3.91 21.22 -11.60
CA PRO A 294 -2.46 21.07 -11.44
C PRO A 294 -1.68 22.27 -12.00
N ASP A 295 -2.09 22.79 -13.15
CA ASP A 295 -1.44 23.95 -13.77
C ASP A 295 -1.61 25.24 -12.96
N THR A 296 -2.76 25.44 -12.29
CA THR A 296 -2.99 26.60 -11.43
C THR A 296 -2.03 26.59 -10.24
N LEU A 297 -1.93 25.46 -9.53
CA LEU A 297 -0.99 25.31 -8.43
C LEU A 297 0.47 25.33 -8.93
N GLY A 298 0.73 24.70 -10.07
CA GLY A 298 2.04 24.64 -10.70
C GLY A 298 2.65 26.01 -10.98
N VAL A 299 1.85 26.99 -11.43
CA VAL A 299 2.31 28.38 -11.62
C VAL A 299 2.80 29.00 -10.30
N ALA A 300 2.11 28.73 -9.19
CA ALA A 300 2.53 29.22 -7.88
C ALA A 300 3.85 28.55 -7.45
N LEU A 301 3.92 27.22 -7.50
CA LEU A 301 5.08 26.46 -7.01
C LEU A 301 6.36 26.67 -7.86
N THR A 302 6.21 26.88 -9.18
CA THR A 302 7.37 27.05 -10.08
C THR A 302 8.13 28.35 -9.84
N ASN A 303 7.47 29.38 -9.30
CA ASN A 303 8.05 30.72 -9.18
C ASN A 303 8.62 31.05 -7.79
N THR A 304 8.34 30.22 -6.77
CA THR A 304 8.81 30.45 -5.40
C THR A 304 9.55 29.23 -4.84
N PRO A 305 10.88 29.28 -4.66
CA PRO A 305 11.65 28.15 -4.12
C PRO A 305 11.23 27.83 -2.68
N VAL A 306 10.92 28.86 -1.88
CA VAL A 306 10.46 28.70 -0.50
C VAL A 306 9.06 28.09 -0.44
N GLY A 307 8.15 28.52 -1.32
CA GLY A 307 6.81 27.92 -1.42
C GLY A 307 6.85 26.47 -1.91
N LEU A 308 7.72 26.16 -2.88
CA LEU A 308 7.98 24.79 -3.33
C LEU A 308 8.51 23.92 -2.19
N ALA A 309 9.51 24.40 -1.46
CA ALA A 309 10.06 23.68 -0.31
C ALA A 309 9.00 23.42 0.76
N ALA A 310 8.23 24.43 1.16
CA ALA A 310 7.15 24.24 2.13
C ALA A 310 6.13 23.19 1.68
N TYR A 311 5.72 23.24 0.41
CA TYR A 311 4.71 22.34 -0.15
C TYR A 311 5.17 20.88 -0.19
N ILE A 312 6.44 20.64 -0.52
CA ILE A 312 7.00 19.28 -0.62
C ILE A 312 7.45 18.76 0.75
N LEU A 313 8.18 19.57 1.53
CA LEU A 313 8.76 19.14 2.80
C LEU A 313 7.71 18.84 3.86
N GLU A 314 6.53 19.46 3.81
CA GLU A 314 5.41 19.08 4.70
C GLU A 314 5.09 17.58 4.57
N LYS A 315 5.17 17.01 3.36
CA LYS A 315 4.92 15.59 3.14
C LYS A 315 6.01 14.70 3.75
N PHE A 316 7.27 15.13 3.69
CA PHE A 316 8.37 14.45 4.38
C PHE A 316 8.24 14.46 5.91
N SER A 317 7.48 15.40 6.48
CA SER A 317 7.07 15.35 7.89
C SER A 317 5.95 14.33 8.07
N THR A 318 4.76 14.63 7.52
CA THR A 318 3.52 13.92 7.85
C THR A 318 3.51 12.46 7.40
N TRP A 319 4.10 12.15 6.23
CA TRP A 319 4.08 10.81 5.64
C TRP A 319 5.20 9.91 6.15
N THR A 320 6.17 10.47 6.85
CA THR A 320 7.17 9.70 7.62
C THR A 320 6.55 9.22 8.93
N ASN A 321 5.87 10.13 9.63
CA ASN A 321 5.08 9.80 10.81
C ASN A 321 4.00 10.87 11.05
N GLN A 322 2.73 10.46 11.12
CA GLN A 322 1.62 11.39 11.31
C GLN A 322 1.70 12.17 12.64
N ALA A 323 2.38 11.62 13.65
CA ALA A 323 2.61 12.28 14.94
C ALA A 323 3.56 13.48 14.83
N TYR A 324 4.32 13.61 13.74
CA TYR A 324 5.21 14.75 13.53
C TYR A 324 4.45 16.07 13.31
N ARG A 325 3.16 16.02 12.97
CA ARG A 325 2.28 17.21 12.94
C ARG A 325 2.23 17.95 14.29
N ASN A 326 2.45 17.22 15.38
CA ASN A 326 2.43 17.76 16.74
C ASN A 326 3.79 18.35 17.16
N ARG A 327 4.78 18.44 16.26
CA ARG A 327 6.12 18.91 16.55
C ARG A 327 6.40 20.25 15.87
N ALA A 328 7.07 21.16 16.58
CA ALA A 328 7.32 22.51 16.08
C ALA A 328 8.21 22.57 14.84
N ASP A 329 9.08 21.57 14.65
CA ASP A 329 10.01 21.41 13.52
C ASP A 329 9.54 20.37 12.48
N GLY A 330 8.36 19.76 12.70
CA GLY A 330 7.82 18.71 11.83
C GLY A 330 8.63 17.41 11.85
N GLY A 331 9.56 17.22 12.80
CA GLY A 331 10.39 16.02 12.87
C GLY A 331 11.23 15.73 11.62
N LEU A 332 11.44 16.73 10.75
CA LEU A 332 12.04 16.55 9.41
C LEU A 332 13.44 15.97 9.45
N THR A 333 14.21 16.29 10.50
CA THR A 333 15.61 15.89 10.65
C THR A 333 15.80 14.63 11.48
N GLU A 334 14.72 13.97 11.94
CA GLU A 334 14.84 12.72 12.70
C GLU A 334 15.30 11.56 11.81
N LYS A 335 14.83 11.53 10.56
CA LYS A 335 15.11 10.46 9.59
C LYS A 335 15.94 10.90 8.39
N PHE A 336 15.93 12.19 8.08
CA PHE A 336 16.60 12.71 6.89
C PHE A 336 17.61 13.79 7.26
N LYS A 337 18.70 13.85 6.53
CA LYS A 337 19.55 15.04 6.56
C LYS A 337 18.89 16.14 5.76
N LEU A 338 19.01 17.39 6.22
CA LEU A 338 18.38 18.52 5.55
C LEU A 338 18.94 18.73 4.13
N GLU A 339 20.22 18.42 3.90
CA GLU A 339 20.81 18.43 2.56
C GLU A 339 20.15 17.41 1.64
N ASP A 340 19.82 16.21 2.14
CA ASP A 340 19.18 15.19 1.31
C ASP A 340 17.72 15.56 0.97
N LEU A 341 17.01 16.22 1.89
CA LEU A 341 15.68 16.79 1.61
C LEU A 341 15.77 17.91 0.57
N LEU A 342 16.74 18.82 0.70
CA LEU A 342 16.95 19.91 -0.24
C LEU A 342 17.44 19.42 -1.61
N ASP A 343 18.18 18.32 -1.72
CA ASP A 343 18.49 17.70 -3.02
C ASP A 343 17.21 17.38 -3.80
N ASN A 344 16.20 16.81 -3.12
CA ASN A 344 14.92 16.50 -3.74
C ASN A 344 14.21 17.78 -4.21
N ILE A 345 14.20 18.84 -3.38
CA ILE A 345 13.64 20.16 -3.76
C ILE A 345 14.38 20.76 -4.96
N MET A 346 15.71 20.69 -4.96
CA MET A 346 16.56 21.26 -6.00
C MET A 346 16.37 20.55 -7.35
N ILE A 347 16.11 19.24 -7.33
CA ILE A 347 15.75 18.50 -8.55
C ILE A 347 14.45 19.07 -9.15
N TYR A 348 13.40 19.29 -8.35
CA TYR A 348 12.17 19.92 -8.82
C TYR A 348 12.37 21.37 -9.29
N TRP A 349 13.19 22.14 -8.58
CA TRP A 349 13.46 23.53 -8.89
C TRP A 349 14.19 23.68 -10.23
N PHE A 350 15.31 22.97 -10.42
CA PHE A 350 16.13 23.12 -11.62
C PHE A 350 15.60 22.36 -12.83
N SER A 351 14.77 21.33 -12.65
CA SER A 351 14.03 20.74 -13.75
C SER A 351 12.90 21.64 -14.26
N GLY A 352 12.40 22.55 -13.42
CA GLY A 352 11.27 23.44 -13.72
C GLY A 352 9.95 22.69 -13.98
N ASN A 353 9.81 21.45 -13.49
CA ASN A 353 8.75 20.54 -13.91
C ASN A 353 7.74 20.18 -12.82
N VAL A 354 7.67 20.94 -11.73
CA VAL A 354 6.66 20.74 -10.68
C VAL A 354 5.25 20.72 -11.25
N ALA A 355 4.88 21.67 -12.13
CA ALA A 355 3.55 21.72 -12.73
C ALA A 355 3.21 20.44 -13.53
N SER A 356 4.15 19.94 -14.34
CA SER A 356 3.94 18.70 -15.09
C SER A 356 3.91 17.46 -14.19
N ALA A 357 4.69 17.44 -13.10
CA ALA A 357 4.65 16.36 -12.14
C ALA A 357 3.25 16.21 -11.53
N LEU A 358 2.54 17.32 -11.26
CA LEU A 358 1.18 17.29 -10.73
C LEU A 358 0.14 16.75 -11.72
N ARG A 359 0.38 16.81 -13.04
CA ARG A 359 -0.62 16.42 -14.05
C ARG A 359 -0.95 14.93 -14.02
N ILE A 360 -0.07 14.06 -13.53
CA ILE A 360 -0.37 12.62 -13.37
C ILE A 360 -1.63 12.38 -12.53
N TYR A 361 -1.89 13.23 -11.53
CA TYR A 361 -3.11 13.16 -10.72
C TYR A 361 -4.35 13.44 -11.58
N SER A 362 -4.35 14.52 -12.37
CA SER A 362 -5.46 14.81 -13.29
C SER A 362 -5.65 13.74 -14.35
N GLU A 363 -4.57 13.17 -14.86
CA GLU A 363 -4.65 12.12 -15.89
C GLU A 363 -5.13 10.78 -15.33
N THR A 364 -4.89 10.50 -14.04
CA THR A 364 -5.30 9.25 -13.40
C THR A 364 -6.68 9.34 -12.73
N PHE A 365 -7.03 10.47 -12.11
CA PHE A 365 -8.31 10.62 -11.40
C PHE A 365 -9.46 11.18 -12.26
N ASN A 366 -9.23 11.43 -13.56
CA ASN A 366 -10.33 11.87 -14.42
C ASN A 366 -11.34 10.74 -14.68
N ARG A 367 -12.57 11.16 -15.05
CA ARG A 367 -13.70 10.25 -15.28
C ARG A 367 -13.45 9.23 -16.39
N LYS A 368 -12.64 9.56 -17.40
CA LYS A 368 -12.34 8.64 -18.51
C LYS A 368 -11.51 7.48 -17.99
N HIS A 369 -10.39 7.75 -17.33
CA HIS A 369 -9.53 6.73 -16.72
C HIS A 369 -10.29 5.89 -15.69
N SER A 370 -11.05 6.51 -14.78
CA SER A 370 -11.81 5.77 -13.76
C SER A 370 -12.83 4.78 -14.33
N ARG A 371 -13.41 5.08 -15.51
CA ARG A 371 -14.36 4.20 -16.19
C ARG A 371 -13.71 3.01 -16.90
N GLU A 372 -12.40 3.04 -17.13
CA GLU A 372 -11.67 1.92 -17.72
C GLU A 372 -11.57 0.74 -16.74
N GLY A 373 -11.64 0.98 -15.43
CA GLY A 373 -11.68 -0.08 -14.42
C GLY A 373 -10.34 -0.74 -14.13
N TRP A 374 -9.21 -0.06 -14.40
CA TRP A 374 -7.85 -0.54 -14.07
C TRP A 374 -7.69 -0.98 -12.62
N ASN A 375 -8.39 -0.31 -11.70
CA ASN A 375 -8.33 -0.63 -10.29
C ASN A 375 -8.87 -2.02 -9.96
N ASP A 376 -9.85 -2.52 -10.73
CA ASP A 376 -10.54 -3.78 -10.49
C ASP A 376 -9.86 -4.98 -11.19
N VAL A 377 -8.85 -4.75 -12.01
CA VAL A 377 -8.11 -5.82 -12.68
C VAL A 377 -7.13 -6.50 -11.73
N PRO A 378 -7.20 -7.81 -11.46
CA PRO A 378 -6.26 -8.47 -10.56
C PRO A 378 -4.86 -8.56 -11.17
N CYS A 379 -3.84 -8.34 -10.34
CA CYS A 379 -2.44 -8.50 -10.70
C CYS A 379 -1.98 -9.92 -10.37
N LYS A 380 -1.88 -10.77 -11.40
CA LYS A 380 -1.62 -12.21 -11.26
C LYS A 380 -0.13 -12.57 -11.15
N VAL A 381 0.80 -11.61 -11.15
CA VAL A 381 2.22 -11.92 -10.92
C VAL A 381 2.48 -12.19 -9.43
N PRO A 382 3.46 -13.04 -9.07
CA PRO A 382 3.83 -13.19 -7.66
C PRO A 382 4.33 -11.86 -7.09
N THR A 383 3.74 -11.47 -5.95
CA THR A 383 3.85 -10.13 -5.37
C THR A 383 4.23 -10.22 -3.89
N VAL A 384 5.00 -9.24 -3.42
CA VAL A 384 5.22 -8.97 -1.99
C VAL A 384 4.81 -7.53 -1.70
N CYS A 385 4.16 -7.35 -0.56
CA CYS A 385 3.77 -6.04 -0.03
C CYS A 385 4.52 -5.81 1.28
N ALA A 386 5.43 -4.83 1.28
CA ALA A 386 6.05 -4.31 2.49
C ALA A 386 5.16 -3.21 3.08
N ARG A 387 4.58 -3.46 4.25
CA ARG A 387 3.61 -2.59 4.93
C ARG A 387 4.29 -1.87 6.09
N PHE A 388 4.87 -0.71 5.79
CA PHE A 388 5.50 0.13 6.79
C PHE A 388 4.46 0.67 7.78
N PRO A 389 4.77 0.73 9.09
CA PRO A 389 3.78 1.01 10.12
C PRO A 389 3.17 2.40 10.01
N ASN A 390 3.93 3.39 9.56
CA ASN A 390 3.48 4.79 9.42
C ASN A 390 3.00 5.15 8.00
N GLU A 391 2.78 4.18 7.12
CA GLU A 391 2.17 4.44 5.81
C GLU A 391 0.77 5.04 5.95
N LEU A 392 0.39 5.95 5.04
CA LEU A 392 -0.87 6.69 5.04
C LEU A 392 -2.10 5.78 5.01
N ILE A 393 -2.01 4.69 4.26
CA ILE A 393 -3.09 3.74 4.08
C ILE A 393 -2.52 2.33 4.25
N ASN A 394 -2.73 1.77 5.43
CA ASN A 394 -2.49 0.35 5.67
C ASN A 394 -3.76 -0.44 5.40
N GLN A 395 -3.64 -1.54 4.66
CA GLN A 395 -4.78 -2.40 4.31
C GLN A 395 -4.63 -3.79 4.88
N PRO A 396 -5.77 -4.40 5.27
CA PRO A 396 -5.77 -5.77 5.72
C PRO A 396 -5.45 -6.70 4.56
N GLU A 397 -4.78 -7.79 4.85
CA GLU A 397 -4.21 -8.66 3.83
C GLU A 397 -5.25 -9.24 2.88
N PHE A 398 -6.46 -9.54 3.35
CA PHE A 398 -7.53 -10.06 2.50
C PHE A 398 -7.90 -9.07 1.37
N ILE A 399 -7.89 -7.76 1.65
CA ILE A 399 -8.14 -6.71 0.65
C ILE A 399 -6.99 -6.68 -0.36
N VAL A 400 -5.76 -6.74 0.13
CA VAL A 400 -4.57 -6.79 -0.72
C VAL A 400 -4.62 -8.01 -1.64
N ARG A 401 -5.08 -9.17 -1.15
CA ARG A 401 -5.22 -10.42 -1.92
C ARG A 401 -6.27 -10.36 -3.02
N ILE A 402 -7.29 -9.49 -2.92
CA ILE A 402 -8.24 -9.25 -4.04
C ILE A 402 -7.48 -8.67 -5.24
N LYS A 403 -6.62 -7.67 -4.99
CA LYS A 403 -5.80 -7.07 -6.06
C LYS A 403 -4.64 -7.97 -6.45
N TYR A 404 -4.07 -8.71 -5.50
CA TYR A 404 -2.89 -9.57 -5.66
C TYR A 404 -3.20 -11.01 -5.26
N PRO A 405 -3.89 -11.79 -6.10
CA PRO A 405 -4.22 -13.17 -5.78
C PRO A 405 -2.99 -14.04 -5.50
N ASN A 406 -1.84 -13.71 -6.11
CA ASN A 406 -0.56 -14.39 -5.90
C ASN A 406 0.37 -13.63 -4.93
N LEU A 407 -0.19 -12.96 -3.93
CA LEU A 407 0.58 -12.39 -2.81
C LEU A 407 1.30 -13.52 -2.07
N LEU A 408 2.63 -13.47 -2.04
CA LEU A 408 3.45 -14.46 -1.37
C LEU A 408 3.16 -14.43 0.14
N PRO A 409 2.98 -15.62 0.77
CA PRO A 409 2.71 -15.70 2.19
C PRO A 409 3.93 -15.26 3.00
N SER A 410 3.67 -14.69 4.17
CA SER A 410 4.70 -14.53 5.20
C SER A 410 4.94 -15.91 5.83
N SER A 411 6.07 -16.55 5.52
CA SER A 411 6.53 -17.73 6.28
C SER A 411 6.84 -17.34 7.72
N GLU A 412 6.73 -18.30 8.65
CA GLU A 412 7.31 -18.16 10.00
C GLU A 412 8.82 -17.89 9.83
N GLY A 413 9.25 -16.65 10.10
CA GLY A 413 10.64 -16.17 9.88
C GLY A 413 10.78 -15.01 8.88
N ASP A 414 9.78 -14.72 8.04
CA ASP A 414 9.80 -13.63 7.05
C ASP A 414 8.76 -12.54 7.31
N TYR A 415 8.22 -12.50 8.52
CA TYR A 415 7.23 -11.52 8.95
C TYR A 415 7.72 -10.07 8.75
N GLU A 416 9.00 -9.81 9.02
CA GLU A 416 9.63 -8.48 8.85
C GLU A 416 9.69 -8.01 7.39
N VAL A 417 9.63 -8.92 6.41
CA VAL A 417 9.60 -8.57 4.98
C VAL A 417 8.31 -7.85 4.62
N HIS A 418 7.20 -8.32 5.20
CA HIS A 418 5.86 -7.83 4.93
C HIS A 418 5.40 -6.78 5.91
N ARG A 419 5.97 -6.74 7.12
CA ARG A 419 5.65 -5.81 8.19
C ARG A 419 6.96 -5.33 8.84
N PRO A 420 7.68 -4.38 8.21
CA PRO A 420 8.87 -3.79 8.81
C PRO A 420 8.53 -3.16 10.17
N PRO A 421 9.45 -3.18 11.16
CA PRO A 421 9.15 -2.71 12.53
C PRO A 421 9.01 -1.18 12.66
N ARG A 422 9.48 -0.44 11.65
CA ARG A 422 9.49 1.03 11.61
C ARG A 422 9.56 1.52 10.17
N GLY A 423 9.28 2.81 9.99
CA GLY A 423 9.26 3.49 8.70
C GLY A 423 7.86 3.92 8.27
N GLY A 424 7.81 4.85 7.32
CA GLY A 424 6.60 5.36 6.71
C GLY A 424 6.65 5.26 5.18
N HIS A 425 6.17 6.30 4.52
CA HIS A 425 5.94 6.33 3.08
C HIS A 425 7.22 6.29 2.24
N PHE A 426 8.28 7.01 2.65
CA PHE A 426 9.53 7.16 1.91
C PHE A 426 10.55 6.05 2.22
N SER A 427 10.09 4.80 2.23
CA SER A 427 10.85 3.63 2.74
C SER A 427 12.30 3.51 2.24
N ALA A 428 12.56 3.74 0.94
CA ALA A 428 13.91 3.66 0.37
C ALA A 428 14.86 4.73 0.91
N PHE A 429 14.30 5.87 1.28
CA PHE A 429 15.03 7.04 1.74
C PHE A 429 15.13 7.09 3.27
N GLU A 430 14.11 6.61 3.96
CA GLU A 430 14.00 6.59 5.43
C GLU A 430 14.67 5.37 6.06
N GLU A 431 14.40 4.17 5.54
CA GLU A 431 14.83 2.90 6.12
C GLU A 431 15.43 1.99 5.02
N PRO A 432 16.54 2.41 4.39
CA PRO A 432 17.10 1.75 3.21
C PRO A 432 17.44 0.28 3.43
N GLU A 433 17.99 -0.06 4.60
CA GLU A 433 18.34 -1.45 4.93
C GLU A 433 17.12 -2.35 5.04
N LEU A 434 16.04 -1.87 5.68
CA LEU A 434 14.79 -2.62 5.82
C LEU A 434 14.17 -2.91 4.45
N LEU A 435 14.09 -1.89 3.58
CA LEU A 435 13.56 -2.08 2.23
C LEU A 435 14.42 -3.07 1.43
N VAL A 436 15.74 -2.89 1.45
CA VAL A 436 16.62 -3.74 0.63
C VAL A 436 16.61 -5.19 1.12
N ASN A 437 16.60 -5.42 2.43
CA ASN A 437 16.48 -6.78 2.98
C ASN A 437 15.18 -7.46 2.53
N SER A 438 14.06 -6.72 2.53
CA SER A 438 12.81 -7.22 1.97
C SER A 438 12.95 -7.60 0.50
N VAL A 439 13.51 -6.71 -0.33
CA VAL A 439 13.71 -6.94 -1.79
C VAL A 439 14.53 -8.21 -2.07
N PHE A 440 15.64 -8.41 -1.35
CA PHE A 440 16.48 -9.61 -1.51
C PHE A 440 15.74 -10.90 -1.12
N LYS A 441 15.03 -10.90 0.01
CA LYS A 441 14.27 -12.07 0.48
C LYS A 441 13.16 -12.49 -0.49
N VAL A 442 12.51 -11.54 -1.17
CA VAL A 442 11.49 -11.87 -2.19
C VAL A 442 12.06 -12.72 -3.31
N VAL A 443 13.26 -12.42 -3.80
CA VAL A 443 13.86 -13.16 -4.92
C VAL A 443 14.21 -14.59 -4.50
N LEU A 444 14.72 -14.81 -3.28
CA LEU A 444 14.97 -16.16 -2.76
C LEU A 444 13.68 -16.99 -2.65
N SER A 445 12.60 -16.38 -2.14
CA SER A 445 11.33 -17.08 -1.99
C SER A 445 10.83 -17.69 -3.31
N ARG A 446 11.17 -17.12 -4.47
CA ARG A 446 10.82 -17.70 -5.78
C ARG A 446 11.65 -18.92 -6.17
N SER A 447 12.95 -18.93 -5.86
CA SER A 447 13.80 -20.11 -6.04
C SER A 447 13.29 -21.29 -5.19
N SER A 448 12.81 -21.00 -3.99
CA SER A 448 12.20 -21.98 -3.07
C SER A 448 10.75 -22.32 -3.44
N VAL A 449 9.99 -21.41 -4.04
CA VAL A 449 8.58 -21.64 -4.48
C VAL A 449 8.50 -22.67 -5.60
N GLN A 450 9.57 -22.92 -6.36
CA GLN A 450 9.58 -24.02 -7.33
C GLN A 450 9.54 -25.39 -6.64
N LEU A 451 10.12 -25.52 -5.43
CA LEU A 451 9.97 -26.69 -4.55
C LEU A 451 8.61 -26.66 -3.83
N TYR A 452 8.18 -25.49 -3.34
CA TYR A 452 6.91 -25.34 -2.62
C TYR A 452 5.67 -25.60 -3.50
N ARG A 453 5.71 -25.29 -4.80
CA ARG A 453 4.62 -25.59 -5.76
C ARG A 453 4.42 -27.08 -6.02
N LEU A 454 5.46 -27.91 -5.82
CA LEU A 454 5.35 -29.35 -5.93
C LEU A 454 4.69 -29.98 -4.69
N GLU A 455 4.77 -29.33 -3.52
CA GLU A 455 4.16 -29.79 -2.27
C GLU A 455 2.77 -29.18 -2.00
N THR A 456 2.50 -27.95 -2.48
CA THR A 456 1.26 -27.20 -2.12
C THR A 456 0.07 -27.35 -3.07
N THR A 457 0.13 -28.24 -4.06
CA THR A 457 -1.10 -28.71 -4.72
C THR A 457 -2.06 -29.42 -3.74
N ALA A 458 -1.66 -29.64 -2.48
CA ALA A 458 -2.44 -30.31 -1.44
C ALA A 458 -2.96 -29.43 -0.27
N ALA A 459 -2.58 -28.16 -0.12
CA ALA A 459 -2.93 -27.37 1.08
C ALA A 459 -3.72 -26.09 0.76
N MET A 460 -5.04 -26.20 0.61
CA MET A 460 -5.94 -25.05 0.56
C MET A 460 -6.14 -24.44 1.95
N ALA A 461 -6.13 -23.10 2.06
CA ALA A 461 -6.41 -22.37 3.30
C ALA A 461 -7.82 -22.62 3.90
N TYR A 462 -8.70 -23.32 3.17
CA TYR A 462 -10.08 -23.68 3.54
C TYR A 462 -10.26 -25.16 3.92
N THR A 463 -9.29 -25.76 4.60
CA THR A 463 -9.46 -27.13 5.13
C THR A 463 -10.61 -27.18 6.15
N TRP A 464 -11.24 -28.35 6.26
CA TRP A 464 -12.27 -28.60 7.27
C TRP A 464 -11.76 -28.29 8.69
N ASP A 465 -10.50 -28.61 8.97
CA ASP A 465 -9.87 -28.35 10.27
C ASP A 465 -9.79 -26.86 10.61
N ASN A 466 -9.44 -26.01 9.64
CA ASN A 466 -9.38 -24.56 9.83
C ASN A 466 -10.77 -23.96 10.05
N ARG A 467 -11.80 -24.47 9.37
CA ARG A 467 -13.19 -24.01 9.58
C ARG A 467 -13.72 -24.35 10.97
N VAL A 468 -13.47 -25.57 11.46
CA VAL A 468 -13.92 -25.95 12.80
C VAL A 468 -13.14 -25.21 13.87
N LYS A 469 -11.82 -25.06 13.71
CA LYS A 469 -10.98 -24.23 14.59
C LYS A 469 -11.52 -22.80 14.66
N PHE A 470 -11.93 -22.23 13.53
CA PHE A 470 -12.47 -20.88 13.48
C PHE A 470 -13.77 -20.73 14.28
N VAL A 471 -14.71 -21.66 14.12
CA VAL A 471 -15.99 -21.65 14.85
C VAL A 471 -15.75 -21.73 16.36
N VAL A 472 -14.91 -22.66 16.81
CA VAL A 472 -14.66 -22.84 18.25
C VAL A 472 -13.93 -21.63 18.83
N ARG A 473 -12.80 -21.23 18.23
CA ARG A 473 -11.91 -20.20 18.80
C ARG A 473 -12.38 -18.76 18.65
N PHE A 474 -13.16 -18.45 17.63
CA PHE A 474 -13.46 -17.05 17.30
C PHE A 474 -14.95 -16.73 17.32
N MET A 475 -15.83 -17.74 17.36
CA MET A 475 -17.28 -17.49 17.43
C MET A 475 -17.87 -17.76 18.80
N TYR A 476 -17.36 -18.76 19.53
CA TYR A 476 -17.97 -19.22 20.78
C TYR A 476 -17.07 -19.10 22.01
N ASP A 477 -15.74 -19.07 21.85
CA ASP A 477 -14.76 -18.72 22.89
C ASP A 477 -14.75 -17.18 23.04
N ILE A 478 -15.64 -16.67 23.90
CA ILE A 478 -15.93 -15.24 24.05
C ILE A 478 -14.92 -14.57 24.99
N ASP A 479 -14.41 -15.30 25.98
CA ASP A 479 -13.39 -14.78 26.89
C ASP A 479 -11.95 -14.97 26.36
N ASN A 480 -11.80 -15.66 25.21
CA ASN A 480 -10.55 -15.86 24.47
C ASN A 480 -9.50 -16.66 25.26
N ASN A 481 -9.95 -17.60 26.10
CA ASN A 481 -9.10 -18.47 26.90
C ASN A 481 -8.58 -19.70 26.10
N GLY A 482 -9.18 -19.98 24.94
CA GLY A 482 -8.72 -20.97 23.98
C GLY A 482 -9.48 -22.29 23.94
N TYR A 483 -10.56 -22.41 24.70
CA TYR A 483 -11.47 -23.56 24.76
C TYR A 483 -12.90 -23.04 25.00
N LEU A 484 -13.90 -23.91 24.91
CA LEU A 484 -15.26 -23.55 25.33
C LEU A 484 -15.50 -24.03 26.75
N ASP A 485 -16.05 -23.16 27.59
CA ASP A 485 -16.47 -23.49 28.94
C ASP A 485 -17.85 -22.90 29.27
N LYS A 486 -18.30 -23.05 30.52
CA LYS A 486 -19.58 -22.49 30.95
C LYS A 486 -19.62 -20.95 30.86
N ASN A 487 -18.50 -20.28 31.10
CA ASN A 487 -18.41 -18.82 31.17
C ASN A 487 -18.66 -18.20 29.81
N ASP A 488 -18.19 -18.84 28.73
CA ASP A 488 -18.50 -18.43 27.35
C ASP A 488 -20.01 -18.32 27.10
N PHE A 489 -20.77 -19.31 27.59
CA PHE A 489 -22.21 -19.37 27.41
C PHE A 489 -22.96 -18.39 28.32
N GLU A 490 -22.42 -18.08 29.50
CA GLU A 490 -22.91 -16.99 30.34
C GLU A 490 -22.67 -15.61 29.69
N CYS A 491 -21.51 -15.42 29.05
CA CYS A 491 -21.21 -14.24 28.24
C CYS A 491 -22.14 -14.13 27.03
N LEU A 492 -22.42 -15.25 26.35
CA LEU A 492 -23.39 -15.30 25.24
C LEU A 492 -24.81 -14.96 25.69
N ALA A 493 -25.21 -15.37 26.89
CA ALA A 493 -26.51 -15.00 27.46
C ALA A 493 -26.63 -13.49 27.66
N LEU A 494 -25.59 -12.86 28.21
CA LEU A 494 -25.55 -11.41 28.39
C LEU A 494 -25.61 -10.69 27.04
N ARG A 495 -24.82 -11.17 26.06
CA ARG A 495 -24.82 -10.64 24.70
C ARG A 495 -26.19 -10.75 24.05
N ALA A 496 -26.86 -11.90 24.15
CA ALA A 496 -28.20 -12.10 23.61
C ALA A 496 -29.21 -11.12 24.24
N THR A 497 -29.19 -10.96 25.56
CA THR A 497 -30.06 -10.01 26.27
C THR A 497 -29.87 -8.58 25.78
N LEU A 498 -28.63 -8.13 25.63
CA LEU A 498 -28.34 -6.78 25.15
C LEU A 498 -28.73 -6.60 23.68
N LEU A 499 -28.56 -7.62 22.84
CA LEU A 499 -28.93 -7.54 21.42
C LEU A 499 -30.45 -7.48 21.23
N GLU A 500 -31.21 -8.35 21.90
CA GLU A 500 -32.68 -8.40 21.81
C GLU A 500 -33.33 -7.13 22.34
N ALA A 501 -32.74 -6.53 23.36
CA ALA A 501 -33.20 -5.29 23.97
C ALA A 501 -32.54 -4.02 23.40
N ARG A 502 -31.75 -4.13 22.32
CA ARG A 502 -31.07 -3.00 21.65
C ARG A 502 -30.23 -2.12 22.58
N GLY A 503 -29.52 -2.77 23.51
CA GLY A 503 -28.60 -2.12 24.45
C GLY A 503 -29.18 -1.87 25.84
N GLU A 504 -30.49 -2.07 26.06
CA GLU A 504 -31.07 -1.98 27.41
C GLU A 504 -30.95 -3.31 28.16
N TYR A 505 -30.57 -3.28 29.44
CA TYR A 505 -30.47 -4.49 30.26
C TYR A 505 -31.78 -4.76 31.01
N SER A 506 -32.25 -6.02 30.95
CA SER A 506 -33.40 -6.51 31.74
C SER A 506 -33.00 -7.77 32.49
N ALA A 507 -33.05 -7.73 33.83
CA ALA A 507 -32.68 -8.85 34.68
C ALA A 507 -33.54 -10.10 34.43
N GLN A 508 -34.84 -9.92 34.15
CA GLN A 508 -35.74 -11.04 33.82
C GLN A 508 -35.33 -11.72 32.51
N ARG A 509 -35.09 -10.95 31.45
CA ARG A 509 -34.65 -11.49 30.16
C ARG A 509 -33.26 -12.11 30.22
N PHE A 510 -32.38 -11.53 31.03
CA PHE A 510 -31.08 -12.13 31.28
C PHE A 510 -31.21 -13.50 31.94
N ALA A 511 -32.07 -13.66 32.94
CA ALA A 511 -32.32 -14.95 33.56
C ALA A 511 -32.91 -15.99 32.57
N GLU A 512 -33.78 -15.55 31.66
CA GLU A 512 -34.32 -16.41 30.58
C GLU A 512 -33.22 -16.86 29.60
N ASN A 513 -32.40 -15.92 29.10
CA ASN A 513 -31.30 -16.21 28.17
C ASN A 513 -30.18 -17.01 28.83
N GLN A 514 -29.90 -16.77 30.11
CA GLN A 514 -28.93 -17.52 30.89
C GLN A 514 -29.34 -18.99 31.01
N LYS A 515 -30.62 -19.26 31.26
CA LYS A 515 -31.14 -20.64 31.29
C LYS A 515 -31.00 -21.33 29.94
N ILE A 516 -31.28 -20.63 28.83
CA ILE A 516 -31.12 -21.17 27.47
C ILE A 516 -29.66 -21.53 27.19
N MET A 517 -28.74 -20.63 27.48
CA MET A 517 -27.31 -20.85 27.20
C MET A 517 -26.67 -21.87 28.13
N GLN A 518 -27.11 -21.97 29.39
CA GLN A 518 -26.67 -23.04 30.30
C GLN A 518 -27.12 -24.43 29.84
N ASN A 519 -28.34 -24.54 29.30
CA ASN A 519 -28.81 -25.79 28.71
C ASN A 519 -28.00 -26.13 27.45
N LEU A 520 -27.72 -25.14 26.59
CA LEU A 520 -26.91 -25.33 25.40
C LEU A 520 -25.48 -25.76 25.73
N TRP A 521 -24.85 -25.15 26.74
CA TRP A 521 -23.54 -25.57 27.25
C TRP A 521 -23.58 -27.02 27.73
N SER A 522 -24.59 -27.39 28.53
CA SER A 522 -24.72 -28.74 29.07
C SER A 522 -24.81 -29.79 27.96
N GLU A 523 -25.58 -29.51 26.89
CA GLU A 523 -25.66 -30.39 25.72
C GLU A 523 -24.32 -30.47 24.97
N ILE A 524 -23.58 -29.36 24.83
CA ILE A 524 -22.27 -29.36 24.17
C ILE A 524 -21.23 -30.13 24.99
N ALA A 525 -21.16 -29.90 26.30
CA ALA A 525 -20.28 -30.63 27.20
C ALA A 525 -20.61 -32.14 27.21
N GLU A 526 -21.89 -32.52 27.12
CA GLU A 526 -22.26 -33.93 26.98
C GLU A 526 -21.73 -34.53 25.66
N LEU A 527 -21.80 -33.79 24.56
CA LEU A 527 -21.43 -34.25 23.22
C LEU A 527 -19.93 -34.21 22.92
N ALA A 528 -19.20 -33.24 23.49
CA ALA A 528 -17.86 -32.88 23.06
C ALA A 528 -16.82 -32.89 24.18
N ASP A 529 -17.18 -32.63 25.45
CA ASP A 529 -16.24 -32.76 26.57
C ASP A 529 -16.06 -34.26 26.88
N PHE A 530 -15.05 -34.87 26.25
CA PHE A 530 -14.82 -36.32 26.34
C PHE A 530 -14.04 -36.71 27.60
N ASN A 531 -13.20 -35.81 28.11
CA ASN A 531 -12.37 -36.06 29.29
C ASN A 531 -13.05 -35.61 30.60
N LYS A 532 -14.20 -34.93 30.52
CA LYS A 532 -15.02 -34.43 31.64
C LYS A 532 -14.29 -33.44 32.53
N ASP A 533 -13.41 -32.63 31.95
CA ASP A 533 -12.70 -31.57 32.67
C ASP A 533 -13.48 -30.24 32.71
N GLY A 534 -14.67 -30.19 32.08
CA GLY A 534 -15.50 -29.00 32.01
C GLY A 534 -15.08 -28.01 30.93
N LEU A 535 -14.13 -28.40 30.07
CA LEU A 535 -13.64 -27.63 28.93
C LEU A 535 -13.90 -28.41 27.64
N VAL A 536 -14.07 -27.71 26.52
CA VAL A 536 -14.14 -28.33 25.20
C VAL A 536 -13.07 -27.71 24.30
N THR A 537 -12.04 -28.48 24.00
CA THR A 537 -10.99 -28.07 23.06
C THR A 537 -11.47 -28.12 21.62
N VAL A 538 -10.70 -27.48 20.71
CA VAL A 538 -10.96 -27.52 19.27
C VAL A 538 -11.01 -28.96 18.73
N ASP A 539 -10.12 -29.83 19.20
CA ASP A 539 -10.02 -31.21 18.69
C ASP A 539 -11.12 -32.12 19.24
N GLU A 540 -11.57 -31.88 20.47
CA GLU A 540 -12.75 -32.50 21.04
C GLU A 540 -14.02 -32.09 20.29
N PHE A 541 -14.20 -30.80 20.04
CA PHE A 541 -15.34 -30.31 19.26
C PHE A 541 -15.33 -30.87 17.83
N LYS A 542 -14.17 -30.90 17.15
CA LYS A 542 -14.00 -31.57 15.84
C LYS A 542 -14.44 -33.03 15.89
N THR A 543 -14.05 -33.74 16.94
CA THR A 543 -14.37 -35.16 17.11
C THR A 543 -15.86 -35.37 17.32
N ALA A 544 -16.51 -34.50 18.11
CA ALA A 544 -17.96 -34.49 18.27
C ALA A 544 -18.67 -34.26 16.92
N VAL A 545 -18.30 -33.21 16.18
CA VAL A 545 -18.87 -32.90 14.85
C VAL A 545 -18.71 -34.07 13.87
N LYS A 546 -17.55 -34.73 13.85
CA LYS A 546 -17.31 -35.93 13.03
C LYS A 546 -18.27 -37.07 13.38
N LYS A 547 -18.52 -37.31 14.67
CA LYS A 547 -19.42 -38.38 15.14
C LYS A 547 -20.90 -38.04 14.94
N THR A 548 -21.27 -36.77 15.13
CA THR A 548 -22.68 -36.39 15.24
C THR A 548 -23.27 -35.87 13.94
N CYS A 549 -22.48 -35.23 13.07
CA CYS A 549 -22.97 -34.46 11.94
C CYS A 549 -22.47 -34.95 10.57
N VAL A 550 -21.25 -35.49 10.48
CA VAL A 550 -20.68 -35.95 9.19
C VAL A 550 -21.50 -37.13 8.65
N SER A 551 -21.80 -37.10 7.34
CA SER A 551 -22.63 -38.08 6.61
C SER A 551 -24.09 -38.19 7.08
N LYS A 552 -24.59 -37.23 7.86
CA LYS A 552 -26.00 -37.13 8.24
C LYS A 552 -26.64 -35.89 7.60
N THR A 553 -27.96 -35.92 7.43
CA THR A 553 -28.71 -34.74 6.98
C THR A 553 -28.95 -33.78 8.16
N TYR A 554 -29.17 -32.50 7.87
CA TYR A 554 -29.36 -31.47 8.90
C TYR A 554 -30.46 -31.82 9.92
N SER A 555 -31.56 -32.45 9.49
CA SER A 555 -32.63 -32.88 10.38
C SER A 555 -32.18 -33.89 11.44
N GLN A 556 -31.11 -34.64 11.17
CA GLN A 556 -30.53 -35.66 12.05
C GLN A 556 -29.46 -35.11 13.00
N PHE A 557 -29.13 -33.81 12.94
CA PHE A 557 -28.12 -33.22 13.82
C PHE A 557 -28.66 -33.06 15.26
N PRO A 558 -27.80 -33.19 16.29
CA PRO A 558 -28.16 -32.83 17.66
C PRO A 558 -28.64 -31.38 17.76
N GLN A 559 -29.52 -31.11 18.71
CA GLN A 559 -30.14 -29.79 18.86
C GLN A 559 -29.09 -28.70 19.14
N ALA A 560 -28.11 -28.96 20.00
CA ALA A 560 -26.99 -28.05 20.21
C ALA A 560 -26.19 -27.74 18.95
N MET A 561 -25.91 -28.74 18.10
CA MET A 561 -25.17 -28.54 16.84
C MET A 561 -26.00 -27.75 15.82
N LYS A 562 -27.32 -27.97 15.79
CA LYS A 562 -28.26 -27.13 15.03
C LYS A 562 -28.26 -25.70 15.55
N ALA A 563 -28.29 -25.50 16.86
CA ALA A 563 -28.26 -24.18 17.48
C ALA A 563 -26.95 -23.43 17.15
N PHE A 564 -25.80 -24.11 17.13
CA PHE A 564 -24.52 -23.53 16.72
C PHE A 564 -24.52 -23.01 15.27
N ILE A 565 -25.27 -23.68 14.39
CA ILE A 565 -25.43 -23.30 12.99
C ILE A 565 -26.50 -22.20 12.87
N ASP A 566 -27.71 -22.44 13.39
CA ASP A 566 -28.88 -21.58 13.23
C ASP A 566 -28.78 -20.25 13.98
N SER A 567 -28.16 -20.22 15.17
CA SER A 567 -27.99 -19.01 15.99
C SER A 567 -27.36 -17.88 15.19
N HIS A 568 -26.44 -18.21 14.27
CA HIS A 568 -25.73 -17.23 13.47
C HIS A 568 -26.26 -17.10 12.03
N PHE A 569 -26.83 -18.14 11.42
CA PHE A 569 -27.54 -17.96 10.14
C PHE A 569 -28.82 -17.12 10.29
N LYS A 570 -29.51 -17.21 11.43
CA LYS A 570 -30.67 -16.35 11.74
C LYS A 570 -30.28 -14.93 12.18
N SER A 571 -29.08 -14.71 12.73
CA SER A 571 -28.60 -13.36 13.02
C SER A 571 -28.14 -12.61 11.76
N ILE A 572 -27.82 -13.34 10.68
CA ILE A 572 -27.57 -12.82 9.33
C ILE A 572 -28.88 -12.62 8.54
N ASP A 573 -29.93 -13.40 8.85
CA ASP A 573 -31.28 -13.18 8.33
C ASP A 573 -32.02 -12.06 9.10
N ILE A 574 -31.68 -10.81 8.77
CA ILE A 574 -32.39 -9.62 9.26
C ILE A 574 -33.78 -9.50 8.61
N ASN A 575 -34.23 -10.43 7.75
CA ASN A 575 -35.48 -10.32 7.01
C ASN A 575 -36.64 -11.10 7.61
N GLY A 576 -36.40 -12.11 8.46
CA GLY A 576 -37.49 -12.84 9.13
C GLY A 576 -38.50 -13.42 8.15
N THR A 577 -38.02 -13.93 7.01
CA THR A 577 -38.75 -14.77 6.07
C THR A 577 -37.82 -15.81 5.49
#